data_AF-A0A538GXC7-F1
#
_entry.id   AF-A0A538GXC7-F1
#
_cell.length_a   1.000
_cell.length_b   1.000
_cell.length_c   1.000
_cell.angle_alpha   90.00
_cell.angle_beta   90.00
_cell.angle_gamma   90.00
#
_symmetry.space_group_name_H-M   'P 1'
#
loop_
_entity.id
_entity.type
_entity.pdbx_description
1 polymer ?
#
loop_
_entity_poly.entity_id
_entity_poly.type
_entity_poly.pdbx_seq_one_letter_code
_entity_poly.pdbx_strand_id
1 'polypeptide(L)' 'MSRAAEVSLRRWLRRQLQQPTPGREHLEAAVANNDPAEVRRLLAGVPFTEAQRRHVEGLLDAWESR' A
#
# COMPACT_ATOMS: atom_id res chain seq x y z
N MET A 1 0.16 -11.95 7.66
CA MET A 1 0.19 -10.66 8.37
C MET A 1 -0.67 -10.61 9.63
N SER A 2 -0.10 -10.18 10.76
CA SER A 2 -0.94 -9.72 11.88
C SER A 2 -1.64 -8.42 11.47
N ARG A 3 -2.80 -8.15 12.07
CA ARG A 3 -3.53 -6.88 11.93
C ARG A 3 -2.64 -5.65 12.17
N ALA A 4 -1.59 -5.79 12.98
CA ALA A 4 -0.62 -4.74 13.27
C ALA A 4 0.29 -4.38 12.08
N ALA A 5 0.68 -5.36 11.25
CA ALA A 5 1.46 -5.09 10.04
C ALA A 5 0.64 -4.33 9.00
N GLU A 6 -0.64 -4.67 8.87
CA GLU A 6 -1.59 -4.00 7.97
C GLU A 6 -1.82 -2.55 8.38
N VAL A 7 -2.02 -2.30 9.68
CA VAL A 7 -2.14 -0.95 10.24
C VAL A 7 -0.85 -0.14 10.02
N SER A 8 0.32 -0.78 10.12
CA SER A 8 1.60 -0.11 9.89
C SER A 8 1.79 0.30 8.43
N LEU A 9 1.42 -0.57 7.48
CA LEU A 9 1.40 -0.25 6.05
C LEU A 9 0.42 0.90 5.77
N ARG A 10 -0.80 0.85 6.30
CA ARG A 10 -1.78 1.96 6.18
C ARG A 10 -1.23 3.26 6.73
N ARG A 11 -0.58 3.24 7.90
CA ARG A 11 -0.03 4.44 8.54
C ARG A 11 1.12 5.02 7.72
N TRP A 12 1.99 4.18 7.18
CA TRP A 12 3.06 4.58 6.28
C TRP A 12 2.51 5.19 4.99
N LEU A 13 1.55 4.51 4.33
CA LEU A 13 0.91 4.99 3.11
C LEU A 13 0.23 6.35 3.31
N ARG A 14 -0.55 6.53 4.38
CA ARG A 14 -1.16 7.84 4.72
C ARG A 14 -0.12 8.93 4.94
N ARG A 15 1.05 8.60 5.49
CA ARG A 15 2.10 9.58 5.77
C ARG A 15 2.89 9.95 4.52
N GLN A 16 3.02 9.05 3.54
CA GLN A 16 3.61 9.37 2.23
C GLN A 16 2.63 10.17 1.34
N LEU A 17 1.33 9.92 1.46
CA LEU A 17 0.28 10.60 0.69
C LEU A 17 -0.31 11.82 1.43
N GLN A 18 0.54 12.70 1.98
CA GLN A 18 0.09 13.80 2.84
C GLN A 18 -0.91 14.77 2.18
N GLN A 19 -1.03 14.80 0.84
CA GLN A 19 -2.11 15.50 0.17
C GLN A 19 -3.34 14.60 0.00
N PRO A 20 -4.55 15.07 0.31
CA PRO A 20 -5.78 14.37 -0.06
C PRO A 20 -5.91 14.38 -1.59
N THR A 21 -5.38 13.32 -2.21
CA THR A 21 -5.59 13.03 -3.62
C THR A 21 -6.64 11.93 -3.74
N PRO A 22 -7.48 11.91 -4.79
CA PRO A 22 -8.42 10.82 -5.06
C PRO A 22 -7.80 9.41 -4.98
N GLY A 23 -6.50 9.29 -5.30
CA GLY A 23 -5.75 8.04 -5.16
C GLY A 23 -5.64 7.49 -3.73
N ARG A 24 -5.81 8.33 -2.70
CA ARG A 24 -5.73 7.91 -1.29
C ARG A 24 -6.97 7.14 -0.84
N GLU A 25 -8.17 7.61 -1.21
CA GLU A 25 -9.42 6.95 -0.82
C GLU A 25 -9.52 5.56 -1.45
N HIS A 26 -9.16 5.43 -2.73
CA HIS A 26 -9.11 4.14 -3.42
C HIS A 26 -8.09 3.19 -2.77
N LEU A 27 -6.93 3.70 -2.35
CA LEU A 27 -5.92 2.90 -1.67
C LEU A 27 -6.40 2.42 -0.30
N GLU A 28 -7.06 3.29 0.47
CA GLU A 28 -7.65 2.92 1.76
C GLU A 28 -8.76 1.87 1.59
N ALA A 29 -9.59 1.99 0.55
CA ALA A 29 -10.63 1.01 0.20
C ALA A 29 -10.04 -0.34 -0.22
N ALA A 30 -9.02 -0.36 -1.09
CA ALA A 30 -8.36 -1.59 -1.52
C ALA A 30 -7.75 -2.37 -0.35
N VAL A 31 -7.09 -1.66 0.60
CA VAL A 31 -6.58 -2.31 1.82
C VAL A 31 -7.71 -2.80 2.71
N ALA A 32 -8.80 -2.05 2.86
CA ALA A 32 -9.96 -2.48 3.64
C ALA A 32 -10.65 -3.73 3.07
N ASN A 33 -10.63 -3.89 1.75
CA ASN A 33 -11.23 -5.02 1.04
C ASN A 33 -10.29 -6.22 0.88
N ASN A 34 -9.10 -6.18 1.48
CA ASN A 34 -8.08 -7.22 1.34
C ASN A 34 -7.65 -7.48 -0.12
N ASP A 35 -7.50 -6.41 -0.92
CA ASP A 35 -7.17 -6.49 -2.35
C ASP A 35 -5.73 -6.00 -2.63
N PRO A 36 -4.71 -6.88 -2.48
CA PRO A 36 -3.31 -6.52 -2.72
C PRO A 36 -3.02 -6.18 -4.19
N ALA A 37 -3.76 -6.76 -5.13
CA ALA A 37 -3.58 -6.51 -6.56
C ALA A 37 -3.98 -5.07 -6.91
N GLU A 38 -5.10 -4.59 -6.38
CA GLU A 38 -5.55 -3.22 -6.56
C GLU A 38 -4.61 -2.21 -5.88
N VAL A 39 -4.10 -2.55 -4.69
CA VAL A 39 -3.05 -1.74 -4.04
C VAL A 39 -1.81 -1.64 -4.93
N ARG A 40 -1.35 -2.75 -5.53
CA ARG A 40 -0.21 -2.75 -6.44
C ARG A 40 -0.48 -1.86 -7.66
N ARG A 41 -1.67 -1.96 -8.25
CA ARG A 41 -2.09 -1.15 -9.40
C ARG A 41 -2.09 0.35 -9.07
N LEU A 42 -2.64 0.73 -7.93
CA LEU A 42 -2.72 2.13 -7.49
C LEU A 42 -1.33 2.71 -7.19
N LEU A 43 -0.42 1.90 -6.65
CA LEU A 43 0.94 2.33 -6.31
C LEU A 43 1.90 2.34 -7.51
N ALA A 44 1.55 1.71 -8.64
CA ALA A 44 2.39 1.67 -9.84
C ALA A 44 2.73 3.07 -10.39
N GLY A 45 1.79 4.02 -10.30
CA GLY A 45 1.97 5.40 -10.76
C GLY A 45 2.67 6.32 -9.76
N VAL A 46 3.01 5.85 -8.56
CA VAL A 46 3.68 6.66 -7.54
C VAL A 46 5.19 6.69 -7.80
N PRO A 47 5.83 7.87 -7.82
CA PRO A 47 7.26 8.02 -8.10
C PRO A 47 8.11 7.65 -6.88
N PHE A 48 8.05 6.39 -6.45
CA PHE A 48 8.93 5.86 -5.41
C PHE A 48 10.38 5.81 -5.88
N THR A 49 11.30 6.02 -4.94
CA THR A 49 12.68 5.56 -5.10
C THR A 49 12.71 4.04 -5.25
N GLU A 50 13.76 3.51 -5.86
CA GLU A 50 13.92 2.06 -6.04
C GLU A 50 13.86 1.29 -4.70
N ALA A 51 14.50 1.82 -3.66
CA ALA A 51 14.49 1.22 -2.32
C ALA A 51 13.06 1.17 -1.72
N GLN A 52 12.29 2.25 -1.87
CA GLN A 52 10.88 2.29 -1.43
C GLN A 52 10.02 1.30 -2.23
N ARG A 53 10.24 1.21 -3.53
CA ARG A 53 9.49 0.28 -4.41
C ARG A 53 9.72 -1.17 -3.98
N ARG A 54 10.98 -1.60 -3.83
CA ARG A 54 11.32 -2.95 -3.36
C ARG A 54 10.72 -3.26 -1.99
N HIS A 55 10.74 -2.29 -1.08
CA HIS A 55 10.14 -2.47 0.24
C HIS A 55 8.62 -2.69 0.16
N VAL A 56 7.91 -1.88 -0.61
CA VAL A 56 6.46 -2.00 -0.81
C VAL A 56 6.10 -3.31 -1.50
N GLU A 57 6.82 -3.69 -2.56
CA GLU A 57 6.61 -4.94 -3.27
C GLU A 57 6.78 -6.15 -2.34
N GLY A 58 7.83 -6.17 -1.51
CA GLY A 58 8.00 -7.26 -0.54
C GLY A 58 6.87 -7.35 0.51
N LEU A 59 6.27 -6.23 0.90
CA LEU A 59 5.09 -6.23 1.77
C LEU A 59 3.84 -6.79 1.06
N LEU A 60 3.67 -6.48 -0.23
CA LEU A 60 2.56 -6.96 -1.05
C LEU A 60 2.68 -8.46 -1.35
N ASP A 61 3.88 -8.93 -1.71
CA ASP A 61 4.14 -10.35 -1.99
C ASP A 61 3.90 -11.22 -0.73
N ALA A 62 4.31 -10.73 0.44
CA ALA A 62 4.05 -11.39 1.72
C ALA A 62 2.56 -11.37 2.13
N TRP A 63 1.78 -10.44 1.60
CA TRP A 63 0.34 -10.37 1.79
C TRP A 63 -0.39 -11.35 0.87
N GLU A 64 0.03 -11.48 -0.39
CA GLU A 64 -0.54 -12.40 -1.37
C GLU A 64 -0.21 -13.88 -1.10
N SER A 65 0.96 -14.16 -0.53
CA SER A 65 1.42 -15.53 -0.25
C SER A 65 0.73 -16.16 0.97
N ARG A 66 -0.49 -15.74 1.30
CA ARG A 66 -1.14 -15.98 2.58
C ARG A 66 -2.46 -16.74 2.49
#